data_AF-A0AAV2A9F0-F1
#
_entry.id   AF-A0AAV2A9F0-F1
#
_cell.length_a   1.000
_cell.length_b   1.000
_cell.length_c   1.000
_cell.angle_alpha   90.00
_cell.angle_beta   90.00
_cell.angle_gamma   90.00
#
_symmetry.space_group_name_H-M   'P 1'
#
loop_
_entity.id
_entity.type
_entity.pdbx_description
1 polymer ?
#
loop_
_entity_poly.entity_id
_entity_poly.type
_entity_poly.pdbx_seq_one_letter_code
_entity_poly.pdbx_strand_id
1 'polypeptide(L)'
;LTTSKGCISGNLRYKESDGSYIDCSESNQFKYFLLHNLTQLDIQSDARFILVVEKSAAFQMLLDCNMTKLLHPCIMITGKGFPDVNTREMLRKLWNELKIPILGLMDADPYGIEILSIYKYGSMAMSFDVEKLAVPEMRWLGLLPSDIQRLQFPKSATMSITDHDRTKISKLLQRPYIQNNAQWQHQIQILLEKSVKAEIEGLNKISDNFLSNTYLPNKIRYGGWI
;
A
#
# COMPACT_ATOMS: atom_id res chain seq x y z
N LEU A 1 -4.22 13.69 21.61
CA LEU A 1 -3.05 12.95 21.10
C LEU A 1 -3.58 11.70 20.40
N THR A 2 -3.66 11.71 19.08
CA THR A 2 -4.13 10.55 18.29
C THR A 2 -3.03 9.51 18.25
N THR A 3 -3.31 8.32 18.80
CA THR A 3 -2.41 7.17 18.76
C THR A 3 -2.13 6.78 17.31
N SER A 4 -0.85 6.73 16.95
CA SER A 4 -0.38 6.21 15.66
C SER A 4 -0.89 4.77 15.48
N LYS A 5 -1.44 4.45 14.31
CA LYS A 5 -1.92 3.09 13.98
C LYS A 5 -0.98 2.37 13.01
N GLY A 6 -0.12 3.10 12.31
CA GLY A 6 0.79 2.57 11.31
C GLY A 6 1.77 1.54 11.86
N CYS A 7 2.23 0.63 11.00
CA CYS A 7 3.28 -0.34 11.33
C CYS A 7 4.30 -0.41 10.20
N ILE A 8 5.56 -0.67 10.55
CA ILE A 8 6.69 -0.80 9.64
C ILE A 8 7.52 -2.02 9.98
N SER A 9 8.09 -2.69 8.97
CA SER A 9 8.99 -3.85 9.12
C SER A 9 9.87 -3.99 7.88
N GLY A 10 11.08 -4.53 8.02
CA GLY A 10 12.00 -4.81 6.90
C GLY A 10 13.35 -4.13 7.05
N ASN A 11 14.08 -4.00 5.94
CA ASN A 11 15.43 -3.46 5.87
C ASN A 11 15.48 -1.96 6.19
N LEU A 12 15.34 -1.59 7.45
CA LEU A 12 15.36 -0.20 7.89
C LEU A 12 15.90 -0.14 9.32
N ARG A 13 16.87 0.73 9.53
CA ARG A 13 17.28 1.20 10.84
C ARG A 13 17.17 2.71 10.88
N TYR A 14 16.65 3.27 11.96
CA TYR A 14 16.62 4.71 12.13
C TYR A 14 16.97 5.13 13.55
N LYS A 15 17.55 6.32 13.67
CA LYS A 15 17.89 6.93 14.96
C LYS A 15 16.74 7.80 15.49
N GLU A 16 16.37 7.60 16.74
CA GLU A 16 15.41 8.45 17.45
C GLU A 16 16.07 9.71 18.04
N SER A 17 15.23 10.66 18.48
CA SER A 17 15.67 11.92 19.10
C SER A 17 16.44 11.72 20.41
N ASP A 18 16.24 10.61 21.11
CA ASP A 18 16.98 10.24 22.32
C ASP A 18 18.37 9.65 22.02
N GLY A 19 18.66 9.42 20.73
CA GLY A 19 19.91 8.85 20.25
C GLY A 19 19.91 7.33 20.09
N SER A 20 18.84 6.64 20.47
CA SER A 20 18.69 5.19 20.29
C SER A 20 18.47 4.83 18.82
N TYR A 21 18.89 3.62 18.42
CA TYR A 21 18.62 3.08 17.10
C TYR A 21 17.51 2.05 17.18
N ILE A 22 16.51 2.19 16.33
CA ILE A 22 15.49 1.18 16.09
C ILE A 22 15.85 0.40 14.84
N ASP A 23 15.93 -0.92 14.98
CA ASP A 23 16.10 -1.85 13.87
C ASP A 23 14.76 -2.51 13.54
N CYS A 24 14.24 -2.27 12.33
CA CYS A 24 12.99 -2.84 11.83
C CYS A 24 13.18 -4.21 11.14
N SER A 25 14.41 -4.72 11.03
CA SER A 25 14.72 -5.96 10.32
C SER A 25 14.63 -7.20 11.22
N GLU A 26 14.91 -7.04 12.51
CA GLU A 26 14.87 -8.09 13.51
C GLU A 26 13.67 -7.89 14.45
N SER A 27 12.52 -8.56 14.21
CA SER A 27 11.64 -8.95 15.33
C SER A 27 10.41 -9.77 14.91
N ASN A 28 10.30 -10.92 15.57
CA ASN A 28 9.14 -11.82 15.65
C ASN A 28 7.94 -11.22 16.43
N GLN A 29 7.92 -9.93 16.76
CA GLN A 29 6.86 -9.34 17.58
C GLN A 29 6.56 -7.90 17.15
N PHE A 30 5.38 -7.75 16.56
CA PHE A 30 4.55 -6.55 16.53
C PHE A 30 5.20 -5.15 16.74
N LYS A 31 5.23 -4.41 15.63
CA LYS A 31 4.75 -3.02 15.50
C LYS A 31 5.58 -1.93 16.18
N TYR A 32 6.53 -1.35 15.43
CA TYR A 32 6.92 0.03 15.68
C TYR A 32 5.78 0.96 15.25
N PHE A 33 5.12 1.56 16.23
CA PHE A 33 4.21 2.66 16.02
C PHE A 33 5.02 3.85 15.53
N LEU A 34 4.62 4.43 14.40
CA LEU A 34 5.33 5.56 13.83
C LEU A 34 5.27 6.74 14.80
N LEU A 35 6.45 7.12 15.29
CA LEU A 35 6.66 8.02 16.42
C LEU A 35 6.16 9.42 16.13
N HIS A 36 5.85 10.13 17.20
CA HIS A 36 5.60 11.56 17.19
C HIS A 36 6.95 12.29 17.21
N ASN A 37 7.14 13.26 16.30
CA ASN A 37 8.36 14.06 16.07
C ASN A 37 9.42 13.41 15.18
N LEU A 38 9.11 13.31 13.88
CA LEU A 38 10.00 12.79 12.85
C LEU A 38 11.04 13.81 12.35
N THR A 39 11.26 14.94 13.03
CA THR A 39 12.00 16.11 12.53
C THR A 39 13.46 15.81 12.16
N GLN A 40 14.12 14.85 12.82
CA GLN A 40 15.45 14.36 12.46
C GLN A 40 15.50 12.83 12.66
N LEU A 41 15.18 12.08 11.60
CA LEU A 41 15.47 10.65 11.56
C LEU A 41 16.72 10.43 10.72
N ASP A 42 17.78 9.92 11.33
CA ASP A 42 18.92 9.38 10.59
C ASP A 42 18.52 7.99 10.07
N ILE A 43 18.27 7.88 8.77
CA ILE A 43 17.74 6.68 8.11
C ILE A 43 18.89 5.88 7.49
N GLN A 44 19.01 4.61 7.87
CA GLN A 44 19.96 3.65 7.33
C GLN A 44 19.20 2.46 6.73
N SER A 45 19.35 2.23 5.43
CA SER A 45 18.63 1.16 4.73
C SER A 45 19.35 0.78 3.43
N ASP A 46 19.36 -0.51 3.13
CA ASP A 46 19.76 -1.08 1.83
C ASP A 46 18.54 -1.54 0.99
N ALA A 47 17.32 -1.18 1.42
CA ALA A 47 16.08 -1.58 0.76
C ALA A 47 16.04 -1.10 -0.70
N ARG A 48 15.54 -1.97 -1.59
CA ARG A 48 15.39 -1.66 -3.02
C ARG A 48 14.02 -1.10 -3.38
N PHE A 49 13.03 -1.28 -2.52
CA PHE A 49 11.69 -0.71 -2.67
C PHE A 49 10.95 -0.73 -1.33
N ILE A 50 9.85 0.03 -1.25
CA ILE A 50 8.91 0.05 -0.13
C ILE A 50 7.57 -0.50 -0.61
N LEU A 51 7.02 -1.48 0.11
CA LEU A 51 5.68 -2.04 -0.11
C LEU A 51 4.71 -1.50 0.94
N VAL A 52 3.74 -0.71 0.51
CA VAL A 52 2.65 -0.21 1.36
C VAL A 52 1.46 -1.16 1.21
N VAL A 53 1.05 -1.80 2.30
CA VAL A 53 -0.05 -2.78 2.33
C VAL A 53 -1.24 -2.18 3.08
N GLU A 54 -2.41 -2.16 2.45
CA GLU A 54 -3.64 -1.59 3.03
C GLU A 54 -4.01 -2.25 4.35
N LYS A 55 -4.30 -3.55 4.29
CA LYS A 55 -5.00 -4.29 5.33
C LYS A 55 -4.01 -4.90 6.32
N SER A 56 -4.33 -4.82 7.61
CA SER A 56 -3.49 -5.38 8.67
C SER A 56 -3.35 -6.91 8.55
N ALA A 57 -4.41 -7.61 8.14
CA ALA A 57 -4.41 -9.05 7.95
C ALA A 57 -3.45 -9.47 6.82
N ALA A 58 -3.59 -8.89 5.63
CA ALA A 58 -2.64 -9.07 4.53
C ALA A 58 -1.19 -8.74 4.94
N PHE A 59 -0.97 -7.66 5.69
CA PHE A 59 0.36 -7.31 6.18
C PHE A 59 0.94 -8.36 7.14
N GLN A 60 0.17 -8.84 8.13
CA GLN A 60 0.62 -9.89 9.05
C GLN A 60 0.92 -11.19 8.33
N MET A 61 0.03 -11.60 7.41
CA MET A 61 0.23 -12.79 6.60
C MET A 61 1.53 -12.75 5.79
N LEU A 62 1.87 -11.60 5.20
CA LEU A 62 3.14 -11.42 4.50
C LEU A 62 4.35 -11.55 5.45
N LEU A 63 4.24 -11.06 6.69
CA LEU A 63 5.28 -11.25 7.70
C LEU A 63 5.43 -12.73 8.10
N ASP A 64 4.31 -13.43 8.31
CA ASP A 64 4.30 -14.87 8.66
C ASP A 64 4.94 -15.71 7.54
N CYS A 65 4.77 -15.31 6.28
CA CYS A 65 5.43 -15.91 5.12
C CYS A 65 6.91 -15.50 4.95
N ASN A 66 7.51 -14.75 5.89
CA ASN A 66 8.88 -14.22 5.79
C ASN A 66 9.12 -13.43 4.49
N MET A 67 8.13 -12.65 4.03
CA MET A 67 8.21 -11.96 2.74
C MET A 67 9.33 -10.93 2.64
N THR A 68 9.72 -10.34 3.76
CA THR A 68 10.88 -9.44 3.85
C THR A 68 12.19 -10.16 3.48
N LYS A 69 12.29 -11.47 3.72
CA LYS A 69 13.42 -12.30 3.28
C LYS A 69 13.27 -12.76 1.84
N LEU A 70 12.05 -13.11 1.40
CA LEU A 70 11.79 -13.58 0.03
C LEU A 70 11.95 -12.48 -1.02
N LEU A 71 11.58 -11.25 -0.69
CA LEU A 71 11.70 -10.07 -1.57
C LEU A 71 12.87 -9.16 -1.19
N HIS A 72 13.82 -9.68 -0.40
CA HIS A 72 14.92 -8.92 0.18
C HIS A 72 15.77 -8.19 -0.88
N PRO A 73 16.26 -6.97 -0.59
CA PRO A 73 15.96 -6.15 0.58
C PRO A 73 14.74 -5.23 0.33
N CYS A 74 13.80 -5.17 1.27
CA CYS A 74 12.59 -4.36 1.16
C CYS A 74 12.09 -3.82 2.50
N ILE A 75 11.31 -2.74 2.46
CA ILE A 75 10.57 -2.20 3.61
C ILE A 75 9.09 -2.43 3.37
N MET A 76 8.36 -2.87 4.37
CA MET A 76 6.91 -3.00 4.35
C MET A 76 6.27 -2.03 5.34
N ILE A 77 5.21 -1.34 4.93
CA ILE A 77 4.45 -0.39 5.75
C ILE A 77 2.96 -0.70 5.64
N THR A 78 2.20 -0.56 6.72
CA THR A 78 0.73 -0.60 6.67
C THR A 78 0.13 0.55 7.49
N GLY A 79 -0.91 1.17 6.93
CA GLY A 79 -1.77 2.14 7.64
C GLY A 79 -2.96 1.49 8.35
N LYS A 80 -3.16 0.17 8.19
CA LYS A 80 -4.35 -0.58 8.65
C LYS A 80 -5.67 0.00 8.09
N GLY A 81 -5.72 0.18 6.78
CA GLY A 81 -6.78 0.88 6.05
C GLY A 81 -6.35 2.30 5.69
N PHE A 82 -7.24 3.27 5.95
CA PHE A 82 -6.94 4.69 5.72
C PHE A 82 -5.75 5.15 6.57
N PRO A 83 -4.71 5.72 5.96
CA PRO A 83 -3.51 6.09 6.68
C PRO A 83 -3.70 7.32 7.56
N ASP A 84 -3.12 7.27 8.76
CA ASP A 84 -2.99 8.44 9.62
C ASP A 84 -1.85 9.36 9.16
N VAL A 85 -1.77 10.55 9.77
CA VAL A 85 -0.76 11.57 9.43
C VAL A 85 0.66 11.04 9.65
N ASN A 86 0.90 10.33 10.75
CA ASN A 86 2.23 9.78 11.07
C ASN A 86 2.68 8.75 10.03
N THR A 87 1.78 7.88 9.54
CA THR A 87 2.08 6.92 8.48
C THR A 87 2.49 7.61 7.18
N ARG A 88 1.77 8.67 6.82
CA ARG A 88 2.06 9.44 5.62
C ARG A 88 3.36 10.23 5.73
N GLU A 89 3.63 10.83 6.89
CA GLU A 89 4.86 11.57 7.15
C GLU A 89 6.09 10.66 7.12
N MET A 90 6.02 9.47 7.74
CA MET A 90 7.10 8.48 7.66
C MET A 90 7.35 8.05 6.22
N LEU A 91 6.30 7.70 5.48
CA LEU A 91 6.44 7.29 4.08
C LEU A 91 7.05 8.40 3.22
N ARG A 92 6.65 9.66 3.43
CA ARG A 92 7.24 10.83 2.76
C ARG A 92 8.73 10.97 3.08
N LYS A 93 9.13 10.78 4.33
CA LYS A 93 10.54 10.86 4.76
C LYS A 93 11.37 9.75 4.13
N LEU A 94 10.90 8.50 4.20
CA LEU A 94 11.57 7.38 3.54
C LEU A 94 11.69 7.60 2.03
N TRP A 95 10.65 8.14 1.38
CA TRP A 95 10.71 8.50 -0.04
C TRP A 95 11.77 9.58 -0.31
N ASN A 96 11.83 10.61 0.53
CA ASN A 96 12.77 11.71 0.38
C ASN A 96 14.22 11.29 0.58
N GLU A 97 14.51 10.45 1.57
CA GLU A 97 15.88 10.00 1.90
C GLU A 97 16.35 8.87 0.99
N LEU A 98 15.55 7.82 0.82
CA LEU A 98 15.99 6.59 0.13
C LEU A 98 15.92 6.68 -1.39
N LYS A 99 15.02 7.53 -1.93
CA LYS A 99 14.78 7.66 -3.38
C LYS A 99 14.51 6.33 -4.11
N ILE A 100 13.94 5.35 -3.40
CA ILE A 100 13.58 4.03 -3.94
C ILE A 100 12.10 3.96 -4.35
N PRO A 101 11.70 3.03 -5.23
CA PRO A 101 10.31 2.81 -5.62
C PRO A 101 9.38 2.54 -4.43
N ILE A 102 8.19 3.11 -4.47
CA ILE A 102 7.13 2.89 -3.48
C ILE A 102 5.93 2.26 -4.17
N LEU A 103 5.57 1.06 -3.72
CA LEU A 103 4.58 0.19 -4.34
C LEU A 103 3.39 0.00 -3.38
N GLY A 104 2.18 0.30 -3.84
CA GLY A 104 0.94 0.11 -3.10
C GLY A 104 0.24 -1.20 -3.42
N LEU A 105 -0.01 -2.00 -2.40
CA LEU A 105 -0.85 -3.20 -2.41
C LEU A 105 -2.15 -2.91 -1.64
N MET A 106 -3.23 -2.69 -2.37
CA MET A 106 -4.57 -2.35 -1.88
C MET A 106 -5.61 -3.36 -2.37
N ASP A 107 -6.79 -3.37 -1.76
CA ASP A 107 -7.92 -4.18 -2.24
C ASP A 107 -8.40 -3.67 -3.61
N ALA A 108 -8.91 -4.58 -4.44
CA ALA A 108 -9.49 -4.24 -5.75
C ALA A 108 -10.94 -3.76 -5.59
N ASP A 109 -11.08 -2.64 -4.91
CA ASP A 109 -12.36 -1.99 -4.65
C ASP A 109 -12.23 -0.45 -4.63
N PRO A 110 -13.34 0.30 -4.53
CA PRO A 110 -13.28 1.77 -4.54
C PRO A 110 -12.56 2.37 -3.33
N TYR A 111 -12.50 1.68 -2.20
CA TYR A 111 -11.86 2.16 -0.98
C TYR A 111 -10.34 1.98 -1.05
N GLY A 112 -9.85 0.84 -1.54
CA GLY A 112 -8.44 0.61 -1.79
C GLY A 112 -7.85 1.63 -2.77
N ILE A 113 -8.61 1.96 -3.82
CA ILE A 113 -8.24 3.04 -4.77
C ILE A 113 -8.19 4.41 -4.10
N GLU A 114 -9.14 4.71 -3.21
CA GLU A 114 -9.12 5.97 -2.46
C GLU A 114 -7.95 6.05 -1.48
N ILE A 115 -7.64 4.96 -0.77
CA ILE A 115 -6.51 4.88 0.15
C ILE A 115 -5.20 5.12 -0.59
N LEU A 116 -5.00 4.47 -1.75
CA LEU A 116 -3.85 4.71 -2.60
C LEU A 116 -3.78 6.17 -3.08
N SER A 117 -4.92 6.74 -3.45
CA SER A 117 -5.01 8.15 -3.87
C SER A 117 -4.59 9.10 -2.75
N ILE A 118 -4.91 8.79 -1.49
CA ILE A 118 -4.51 9.61 -0.33
C ILE A 118 -3.00 9.58 -0.13
N TYR A 119 -2.36 8.42 -0.28
CA TYR A 119 -0.90 8.35 -0.23
C TYR A 119 -0.26 9.11 -1.39
N LYS A 120 -0.76 8.96 -2.62
CA LYS A 120 -0.12 9.52 -3.83
C LYS A 120 -0.38 11.01 -4.03
N TYR A 121 -1.62 11.45 -3.86
CA TYR A 121 -2.09 12.80 -4.18
C TYR A 121 -2.48 13.62 -2.93
N GLY A 122 -2.57 12.98 -1.78
CA GLY A 122 -3.02 13.60 -0.54
C GLY A 122 -4.54 13.52 -0.32
N SER A 123 -4.96 13.89 0.88
CA SER A 123 -6.38 13.95 1.25
C SER A 123 -6.97 15.30 0.84
N MET A 124 -8.19 15.29 0.28
CA MET A 124 -8.91 16.53 -0.04
C MET A 124 -9.16 17.40 1.20
N ALA A 125 -9.30 16.79 2.38
CA ALA A 125 -9.49 17.51 3.64
C ALA A 125 -8.20 18.19 4.16
N MET A 126 -7.03 17.79 3.65
CA MET A 126 -5.71 18.30 4.06
C MET A 126 -4.90 18.74 2.84
N SER A 127 -5.52 19.55 1.97
CA SER A 127 -4.89 20.03 0.73
C SER A 127 -3.63 20.88 0.97
N PHE A 128 -3.55 21.59 2.10
CA PHE A 128 -2.39 22.39 2.48
C PHE A 128 -1.16 21.56 2.91
N ASP A 129 -1.36 20.30 3.29
CA ASP A 129 -0.27 19.41 3.75
C ASP A 129 0.19 18.41 2.67
N VAL A 130 -0.29 18.57 1.43
CA VAL A 130 0.06 17.66 0.32
C VAL A 130 1.57 17.58 0.12
N GLU A 131 2.27 18.71 0.16
CA GLU A 131 3.73 18.76 0.01
C GLU A 131 4.50 18.01 1.11
N LYS A 132 3.88 17.84 2.28
CA LYS A 132 4.47 17.19 3.45
C LYS A 132 4.04 15.73 3.60
N LEU A 133 2.93 15.31 2.99
CA LEU A 133 2.28 14.02 3.30
C LEU A 133 1.96 13.16 2.08
N ALA A 134 2.08 13.68 0.85
CA ALA A 134 1.81 12.91 -0.37
C ALA A 134 3.11 12.35 -0.97
N VAL A 135 3.03 11.23 -1.67
CA VAL A 135 4.15 10.59 -2.35
C VAL A 135 3.78 10.42 -3.83
N PRO A 136 4.02 11.45 -4.68
CA PRO A 136 3.58 11.45 -6.07
C PRO A 136 4.10 10.27 -6.90
N GLU A 137 5.29 9.75 -6.57
CA GLU A 137 5.94 8.63 -7.27
C GLU A 137 5.41 7.24 -6.84
N MET A 138 4.46 7.18 -5.93
CA MET A 138 3.87 5.91 -5.51
C MET A 138 3.15 5.22 -6.68
N ARG A 139 3.38 3.91 -6.84
CA ARG A 139 2.83 3.11 -7.94
C ARG A 139 1.85 2.07 -7.39
N TRP A 140 0.78 1.81 -8.13
CA TRP A 140 -0.22 0.80 -7.81
C TRP A 140 0.26 -0.58 -8.28
N LEU A 141 0.71 -1.42 -7.34
CA LEU A 141 1.15 -2.78 -7.63
C LEU A 141 -0.03 -3.72 -7.87
N GLY A 142 -1.08 -3.53 -7.09
CA GLY A 142 -2.35 -4.22 -7.18
C GLY A 142 -3.05 -4.22 -5.82
N LEU A 143 -3.98 -5.12 -5.55
CA LEU A 143 -4.66 -5.97 -6.53
C LEU A 143 -5.35 -5.07 -7.56
N LEU A 144 -4.99 -5.19 -8.84
CA LEU A 144 -5.64 -4.38 -9.87
C LEU A 144 -7.00 -5.00 -10.21
N PRO A 145 -8.04 -4.20 -10.50
CA PRO A 145 -9.31 -4.72 -11.03
C PRO A 145 -9.14 -5.65 -12.24
N SER A 146 -8.21 -5.33 -13.14
CA SER A 146 -7.83 -6.19 -14.27
C SER A 146 -7.21 -7.53 -13.86
N ASP A 147 -6.55 -7.61 -12.69
CA ASP A 147 -5.96 -8.85 -12.19
C ASP A 147 -7.03 -9.89 -11.82
N ILE A 148 -8.22 -9.46 -11.37
CA ILE A 148 -9.32 -10.36 -11.00
C ILE A 148 -9.67 -11.27 -12.19
N GLN A 149 -9.82 -10.69 -13.38
CA GLN A 149 -10.12 -11.45 -14.59
C GLN A 149 -8.90 -12.22 -15.09
N ARG A 150 -7.72 -11.57 -15.13
CA ARG A 150 -6.48 -12.17 -15.64
C ARG A 150 -6.07 -13.43 -14.86
N LEU A 151 -6.28 -13.42 -13.55
CA LEU A 151 -5.95 -14.51 -12.63
C LEU A 151 -7.11 -15.48 -12.41
N GLN A 152 -8.25 -15.28 -13.10
CA GLN A 152 -9.44 -16.13 -13.01
C GLN A 152 -9.87 -16.38 -11.56
N PHE A 153 -10.08 -15.30 -10.80
CA PHE A 153 -10.48 -15.40 -9.40
C PHE A 153 -11.71 -16.31 -9.23
N PRO A 154 -11.71 -17.24 -8.26
CA PRO A 154 -12.89 -18.05 -8.00
C PRO A 154 -14.01 -17.16 -7.46
N LYS A 155 -15.27 -17.52 -7.73
CA LYS A 155 -16.43 -16.76 -7.26
C LYS A 155 -16.44 -16.58 -5.73
N SER A 156 -15.87 -17.53 -4.99
CA SER A 156 -15.70 -17.47 -3.53
C SER A 156 -14.71 -16.41 -3.05
N ALA A 157 -13.87 -15.86 -3.94
CA ALA A 157 -12.88 -14.80 -3.67
C ALA A 157 -13.32 -13.43 -4.17
N THR A 158 -14.54 -13.32 -4.71
CA THR A 158 -15.06 -12.10 -5.31
C THR A 158 -16.36 -11.68 -4.67
N MET A 159 -16.64 -10.38 -4.67
CA MET A 159 -17.87 -9.79 -4.15
C MET A 159 -18.49 -8.89 -5.22
N SER A 160 -19.82 -8.87 -5.28
CA SER A 160 -20.52 -7.92 -6.14
C SER A 160 -20.35 -6.49 -5.62
N ILE A 161 -20.21 -5.54 -6.54
CA ILE A 161 -20.20 -4.11 -6.23
C ILE A 161 -21.60 -3.69 -5.77
N THR A 162 -21.66 -2.96 -4.66
CA THR A 162 -22.90 -2.41 -4.09
C THR A 162 -23.25 -1.04 -4.70
N ASP A 163 -24.47 -0.55 -4.49
CA ASP A 163 -24.85 0.80 -4.96
C ASP A 163 -24.02 1.91 -4.31
N HIS A 164 -23.59 1.70 -3.06
CA HIS A 164 -22.66 2.59 -2.37
C HIS A 164 -21.29 2.61 -3.07
N ASP A 165 -20.78 1.44 -3.44
CA ASP A 165 -19.54 1.31 -4.20
C ASP A 165 -19.65 2.01 -5.55
N ARG A 166 -20.76 1.84 -6.30
CA ARG A 166 -21.00 2.54 -7.57
C ARG A 166 -20.95 4.06 -7.40
N THR A 167 -21.61 4.57 -6.37
CA THR A 167 -21.60 6.00 -6.05
C THR A 167 -20.18 6.49 -5.76
N LYS A 168 -19.39 5.70 -5.05
CA LYS A 168 -17.98 6.01 -4.75
C LYS A 168 -17.12 6.00 -6.00
N ILE A 169 -17.30 5.02 -6.89
CA ILE A 169 -16.59 4.93 -8.16
C ILE A 169 -16.89 6.15 -9.03
N SER A 170 -18.15 6.54 -9.18
CA SER A 170 -18.53 7.74 -9.94
C SER A 170 -17.83 8.99 -9.41
N LYS A 171 -17.72 9.14 -8.08
CA LYS A 171 -16.98 10.24 -7.45
C LYS A 171 -15.46 10.14 -7.71
N LEU A 172 -14.88 8.95 -7.75
CA LEU A 172 -13.45 8.75 -8.06
C LEU A 172 -13.14 9.13 -9.51
N LEU A 173 -13.99 8.73 -10.46
CA LEU A 173 -13.84 9.07 -11.89
C LEU A 173 -13.94 10.58 -12.18
N GLN A 174 -14.58 11.34 -11.28
CA GLN A 174 -14.67 12.80 -11.37
C GLN A 174 -13.41 13.52 -10.85
N ARG A 175 -12.48 12.81 -10.20
CA ARG A 175 -11.28 13.45 -9.63
C ARG A 175 -10.29 13.82 -10.74
N PRO A 176 -9.75 15.07 -10.78
CA PRO A 176 -8.87 15.51 -11.86
C PRO A 176 -7.63 14.62 -12.07
N TYR A 177 -7.02 14.15 -10.98
CA TYR A 177 -5.84 13.27 -11.06
C TYR A 177 -6.15 11.86 -11.57
N ILE A 178 -7.41 11.41 -11.48
CA ILE A 178 -7.86 10.15 -12.11
C ILE A 178 -8.12 10.37 -13.59
N GLN A 179 -8.81 11.46 -13.95
CA GLN A 179 -9.08 11.81 -15.35
C GLN A 179 -7.80 12.00 -16.17
N ASN A 180 -6.76 12.54 -15.54
CA ASN A 180 -5.45 12.74 -16.17
C ASN A 180 -4.56 11.48 -16.15
N ASN A 181 -5.02 10.36 -15.59
CA ASN A 181 -4.28 9.10 -15.54
C ASN A 181 -5.08 7.97 -16.20
N ALA A 182 -4.81 7.74 -17.49
CA ALA A 182 -5.52 6.75 -18.30
C ALA A 182 -5.45 5.33 -17.73
N GLN A 183 -4.33 4.94 -17.11
CA GLN A 183 -4.17 3.60 -16.52
C GLN A 183 -5.09 3.41 -15.32
N TRP A 184 -5.16 4.41 -14.42
CA TRP A 184 -6.06 4.38 -13.27
C TRP A 184 -7.53 4.45 -13.68
N GLN A 185 -7.86 5.34 -14.60
CA GLN A 185 -9.22 5.44 -15.14
C GLN A 185 -9.67 4.11 -15.74
N HIS A 186 -8.79 3.44 -16.50
CA HIS A 186 -9.09 2.13 -17.06
C HIS A 186 -9.37 1.07 -15.98
N GLN A 187 -8.57 1.00 -14.92
CA GLN A 187 -8.82 0.08 -13.81
C GLN A 187 -10.16 0.34 -13.12
N ILE A 188 -10.50 1.61 -12.88
CA ILE A 188 -11.77 1.99 -12.25
C ILE A 188 -12.96 1.65 -13.16
N GLN A 189 -12.80 1.81 -14.47
CA GLN A 189 -13.81 1.43 -15.45
C GLN A 189 -14.06 -0.08 -15.48
N ILE A 190 -12.99 -0.89 -15.36
CA ILE A 190 -13.10 -2.36 -15.24
C ILE A 190 -13.95 -2.74 -14.01
N LEU A 191 -13.78 -2.05 -12.87
CA LEU A 191 -14.63 -2.31 -11.70
C LEU A 191 -16.12 -2.11 -12.04
N LEU A 192 -16.48 -1.02 -12.72
CA LEU A 192 -17.88 -0.77 -13.11
C LEU A 192 -18.40 -1.83 -14.09
N GLU A 193 -17.64 -2.10 -15.15
CA GLU A 193 -18.04 -3.02 -16.22
C GLU A 193 -18.24 -4.45 -15.72
N LYS A 194 -17.31 -4.93 -14.89
CA LYS A 194 -17.39 -6.28 -14.32
C LYS A 194 -18.35 -6.35 -13.15
N SER A 195 -18.58 -5.22 -12.46
CA SER A 195 -19.41 -5.15 -11.25
C SER A 195 -18.94 -6.11 -10.13
N VAL A 196 -17.63 -6.38 -10.09
CA VAL A 196 -16.98 -7.27 -9.12
C VAL A 196 -15.82 -6.54 -8.44
N LYS A 197 -15.67 -6.75 -7.14
CA LYS A 197 -14.54 -6.35 -6.31
C LYS A 197 -13.90 -7.56 -5.62
N ALA A 198 -12.65 -7.42 -5.19
CA ALA A 198 -11.92 -8.49 -4.51
C ALA A 198 -10.94 -7.93 -3.47
N GLU A 199 -10.76 -8.68 -2.39
CA GLU A 199 -9.77 -8.37 -1.36
C GLU A 199 -8.42 -9.02 -1.71
N ILE A 200 -7.31 -8.48 -1.19
CA ILE A 200 -5.96 -9.04 -1.34
C ILE A 200 -5.93 -10.49 -0.86
N GLU A 201 -6.61 -10.81 0.25
CA GLU A 201 -6.70 -12.18 0.78
C GLU A 201 -7.35 -13.16 -0.20
N GLY A 202 -8.15 -12.67 -1.16
CA GLY A 202 -8.73 -13.47 -2.24
C GLY A 202 -7.69 -14.15 -3.12
N LEU A 203 -6.46 -13.63 -3.20
CA LEU A 203 -5.37 -14.26 -3.95
C LEU A 203 -5.02 -15.65 -3.42
N ASN A 204 -5.09 -15.87 -2.11
CA ASN A 204 -4.79 -17.17 -1.52
C ASN A 204 -5.91 -18.20 -1.71
N LYS A 205 -7.08 -17.78 -2.21
CA LYS A 205 -8.14 -18.72 -2.65
C LYS A 205 -7.88 -19.30 -4.03
N ILE A 206 -6.91 -18.75 -4.79
CA ILE A 206 -6.46 -19.31 -6.07
C ILE A 206 -5.54 -20.52 -5.81
N SER A 207 -4.54 -20.32 -4.97
CA SER A 207 -3.69 -21.39 -4.44
C SER A 207 -3.07 -20.96 -3.11
N ASP A 208 -2.62 -21.92 -2.32
CA ASP A 208 -1.91 -21.63 -1.08
C ASP A 208 -0.67 -20.76 -1.34
N ASN A 209 -0.49 -19.73 -0.52
CA ASN A 209 0.63 -18.78 -0.61
C ASN A 209 0.78 -18.11 -2.00
N PHE A 210 -0.31 -17.99 -2.78
CA PHE A 210 -0.23 -17.39 -4.11
C PHE A 210 0.24 -15.93 -4.07
N LEU A 211 -0.20 -15.16 -3.06
CA LEU A 211 0.22 -13.77 -2.90
C LEU A 211 1.75 -13.66 -2.77
N SER A 212 2.33 -14.46 -1.88
CA SER A 212 3.74 -14.42 -1.50
C SER A 212 4.66 -15.08 -2.52
N ASN A 213 4.29 -16.26 -3.03
CA ASN A 213 5.16 -17.07 -3.88
C ASN A 213 5.05 -16.72 -5.37
N THR A 214 3.91 -16.18 -5.81
CA THR A 214 3.64 -16.01 -7.24
C THR A 214 3.30 -14.56 -7.59
N TYR A 215 2.30 -13.97 -6.95
CA TYR A 215 1.76 -12.67 -7.36
C TYR A 215 2.78 -11.54 -7.16
N LEU A 216 3.28 -11.36 -5.93
CA LEU A 216 4.22 -10.28 -5.61
C LEU A 216 5.56 -10.42 -6.34
N PRO A 217 6.26 -11.58 -6.32
CA PRO A 217 7.53 -11.72 -7.03
C PRO A 217 7.43 -11.43 -8.52
N ASN A 218 6.37 -11.92 -9.19
CA ASN A 218 6.17 -11.68 -10.62
C ASN A 218 5.87 -10.21 -10.92
N LYS A 219 4.93 -9.59 -10.17
CA LYS A 219 4.60 -8.17 -10.35
C LYS A 219 5.81 -7.28 -10.14
N ILE A 220 6.62 -7.57 -9.12
CA ILE A 220 7.81 -6.78 -8.79
C ILE A 220 8.91 -6.96 -9.85
N ARG A 221 9.17 -8.21 -10.26
CA ARG A 221 10.23 -8.54 -11.23
C ARG A 221 9.95 -7.97 -12.63
N TYR A 222 8.69 -7.98 -13.08
CA TYR A 222 8.32 -7.61 -14.43
C TYR A 222 7.70 -6.20 -14.54
N GLY A 223 7.69 -5.42 -13.46
CA GLY A 223 7.16 -4.05 -13.51
C GLY A 223 5.65 -3.97 -13.70
N GLY A 224 4.89 -4.93 -13.16
CA GLY A 224 3.44 -5.06 -13.36
C GLY A 224 2.58 -4.09 -12.53
N TRP A 225 3.07 -2.87 -12.31
CA TRP A 225 2.42 -1.78 -11.57
C TRP A 225 2.08 -0.60 -12.49
N ILE A 226 1.21 0.31 -12.03
CA ILE A 226 0.80 1.54 -12.75
C ILE A 226 0.87 2.79 -11.88
#